data_AF-A0A5P8NYL1-F1
#
_entry.id   AF-A0A5P8NYL1-F1
#
_cell.length_a   1.000
_cell.length_b   1.000
_cell.length_c   1.000
_cell.angle_alpha   90.00
_cell.angle_beta   90.00
_cell.angle_gamma   90.00
#
_symmetry.space_group_name_H-M   'P 1'
#
loop_
_entity.id
_entity.type
_entity.pdbx_description
1 polymer ?
#
loop_
_entity_poly.entity_id
_entity_poly.type
_entity_poly.pdbx_seq_one_letter_code
_entity_poly.pdbx_strand_id
1 'polypeptide(L)' 'MIKILKKELIIYTALLTLLVVLMHPDLLSHPTARLGLMQEKGNYIHPLLYTFFVYLILYFLRFVVRYIVKLVRKK' A
#
# COMPACT_ATOMS: atom_id res chain seq x y z
N MET A 1 -6.77 -14.96 13.78
CA MET A 1 -5.46 -14.34 13.44
C MET A 1 -5.10 -14.52 11.97
N ILE A 2 -4.93 -15.76 11.46
CA ILE A 2 -4.54 -16.02 10.06
C ILE A 2 -5.47 -15.37 9.02
N LYS A 3 -6.79 -15.44 9.21
CA LYS A 3 -7.76 -14.80 8.29
C LYS A 3 -7.60 -13.27 8.20
N ILE A 4 -7.26 -12.63 9.33
CA ILE A 4 -7.05 -11.17 9.40
C ILE A 4 -5.75 -10.80 8.70
N LEU A 5 -4.66 -11.54 8.99
CA LEU A 5 -3.38 -11.33 8.32
C LEU A 5 -3.48 -11.52 6.81
N LYS A 6 -4.15 -12.59 6.35
CA LYS A 6 -4.41 -12.81 4.91
C LYS A 6 -5.18 -11.65 4.29
N LYS A 7 -6.21 -11.15 4.95
CA LYS A 7 -6.99 -10.01 4.47
C LYS A 7 -6.14 -8.75 4.34
N GLU A 8 -5.36 -8.40 5.36
CA GLU A 8 -4.53 -7.19 5.32
C GLU A 8 -3.37 -7.34 4.32
N LEU A 9 -2.82 -8.55 4.15
CA LEU A 9 -1.85 -8.83 3.10
C LEU A 9 -2.44 -8.61 1.70
N ILE A 10 -3.67 -9.09 1.44
CA ILE A 10 -4.36 -8.85 0.17
C ILE A 10 -4.56 -7.35 -0.08
N ILE A 11 -5.01 -6.60 0.93
CA ILE A 11 -5.21 -5.15 0.83
C ILE A 11 -3.87 -4.45 0.53
N TYR A 12 -2.81 -4.83 1.24
CA TYR A 12 -1.49 -4.26 1.05
C TYR A 12 -0.94 -4.56 -0.35
N THR A 13 -1.01 -5.81 -0.81
CA THR A 13 -0.54 -6.21 -2.14
C THR A 13 -1.33 -5.51 -3.24
N ALA A 14 -2.65 -5.41 -3.09
CA ALA A 14 -3.48 -4.66 -4.05
C ALA A 14 -3.09 -3.18 -4.10
N LEU A 15 -2.86 -2.55 -2.94
CA LEU A 15 -2.42 -1.16 -2.86
C LEU A 15 -1.01 -0.98 -3.45
N LEU A 16 -0.09 -1.92 -3.18
CA LEU A 16 1.25 -1.91 -3.74
C LEU A 16 1.19 -1.96 -5.27
N THR A 17 0.46 -2.91 -5.84
CA THR A 17 0.32 -3.05 -7.29
C THR A 17 -0.26 -1.78 -7.91
N LEU A 18 -1.32 -1.24 -7.31
CA LEU A 18 -1.93 0.01 -7.78
C LEU A 18 -0.94 1.18 -7.75
N LEU A 19 -0.29 1.40 -6.61
CA LEU A 19 0.64 2.52 -6.45
C LEU A 19 1.90 2.36 -7.31
N VAL A 20 2.43 1.15 -7.46
CA VAL A 20 3.58 0.86 -8.34
C VAL A 20 3.24 1.21 -9.79
N VAL A 21 2.06 0.81 -10.28
CA VAL A 21 1.63 1.15 -11.65
C VAL A 21 1.41 2.66 -11.81
N LEU A 22 0.88 3.34 -10.79
CA LEU A 22 0.70 4.80 -10.83
C LEU A 22 2.02 5.57 -10.79
N MET A 23 2.99 5.12 -9.99
CA MET A 23 4.29 5.77 -9.84
C MET A 23 5.24 5.48 -11.00
N HIS A 24 5.20 4.24 -11.53
CA HIS A 24 6.10 3.75 -12.57
C HIS A 24 5.29 3.08 -13.68
N PRO A 25 4.51 3.85 -14.46
CA PRO A 25 3.68 3.28 -15.53
C PRO A 25 4.52 2.58 -16.62
N ASP A 26 5.78 2.99 -16.78
CA ASP A 26 6.74 2.36 -17.66
C ASP A 26 7.18 0.96 -17.21
N LEU A 27 6.82 0.49 -16.01
CA LEU A 27 6.95 -0.94 -15.68
C LEU A 27 6.07 -1.82 -16.59
N LEU A 28 4.97 -1.28 -17.12
CA LEU A 28 4.08 -2.03 -18.02
C LEU A 28 4.67 -2.19 -19.42
N SER A 29 5.49 -1.23 -19.86
CA SER A 29 6.10 -1.26 -21.19
C SER A 29 7.56 -1.73 -21.16
N HIS A 30 8.37 -1.26 -20.21
CA HIS A 30 9.83 -1.39 -20.15
C HIS A 30 10.31 -1.80 -18.74
N PRO A 31 9.85 -2.95 -18.21
CA PRO A 31 10.07 -3.34 -16.81
C PRO A 31 11.55 -3.45 -16.43
N THR A 32 12.37 -4.06 -17.28
CA THR A 32 13.80 -4.25 -17.02
C THR A 32 14.54 -2.92 -16.91
N ALA A 33 14.21 -1.95 -17.77
CA ALA A 33 14.85 -0.64 -17.76
C ALA A 33 14.52 0.13 -16.46
N ARG A 34 13.24 0.13 -16.05
CA ARG A 34 12.83 0.76 -14.80
C ARG A 34 13.47 0.11 -13.58
N LEU A 35 13.51 -1.22 -13.52
CA LEU A 35 14.15 -1.93 -12.41
C LEU A 35 15.65 -1.64 -12.34
N GLY A 36 16.34 -1.58 -13.49
CA GLY A 36 17.75 -1.17 -13.58
C GLY A 36 17.96 0.24 -13.02
N LEU A 37 17.15 1.21 -13.45
CA LEU A 37 17.22 2.58 -12.94
C LEU A 37 16.97 2.68 -11.43
N MET A 38 16.08 1.85 -10.89
CA MET A 38 15.81 1.82 -9.45
C MET A 38 16.94 1.20 -8.64
N GLN A 39 17.61 0.20 -9.21
CA GLN A 39 18.79 -0.41 -8.63
C GLN A 39 19.98 0.56 -8.62
N GLU A 40 20.24 1.23 -9.74
CA GLU A 40 21.31 2.23 -9.87
C GLU A 40 21.13 3.39 -8.88
N LYS A 41 19.88 3.84 -8.68
CA LYS A 41 19.55 4.90 -7.72
C LYS A 41 19.45 4.41 -6.27
N GLY A 42 19.70 3.13 -6.01
CA GLY A 42 19.58 2.51 -4.68
C GLY A 42 18.18 2.58 -4.07
N ASN A 43 17.15 2.81 -4.88
CA ASN A 43 15.80 3.10 -4.40
C ASN A 43 14.80 1.96 -4.67
N TYR A 44 15.24 0.74 -5.01
CA TYR A 44 14.35 -0.39 -5.32
C TYR A 44 13.28 -0.72 -4.25
N ILE A 45 13.51 -0.36 -2.98
CA ILE A 45 12.57 -0.59 -1.86
C ILE A 45 11.50 0.52 -1.78
N HIS A 46 11.69 1.68 -2.41
CA HIS A 46 10.82 2.84 -2.20
C HIS A 46 9.32 2.57 -2.47
N PRO A 47 8.90 1.75 -3.46
CA PRO A 47 7.47 1.50 -3.64
C PRO A 47 6.86 0.71 -2.49
N LEU A 48 7.64 -0.18 -1.84
CA LEU A 48 7.22 -0.90 -0.65
C LEU A 48 7.03 0.07 0.52
N LEU A 49 8.03 0.91 0.81
CA LEU A 49 7.95 1.87 1.92
C LEU A 49 6.84 2.89 1.71
N TYR A 50 6.71 3.42 0.49
CA TYR A 50 5.64 4.35 0.15
C TYR A 50 4.26 3.72 0.37
N THR A 51 4.06 2.50 -0.13
CA THR A 51 2.82 1.75 0.08
C THR A 51 2.57 1.50 1.57
N PHE A 52 3.59 1.20 2.35
CA PHE A 52 3.48 1.02 3.79
C PHE A 52 2.96 2.26 4.50
N PHE A 53 3.50 3.45 4.21
CA PHE A 53 3.01 4.68 4.81
C PHE A 53 1.58 5.02 4.38
N VAL A 54 1.25 4.86 3.09
CA VAL A 54 -0.13 5.06 2.60
C VAL A 54 -1.09 4.09 3.28
N TYR A 55 -0.72 2.81 3.38
CA TYR A 55 -1.50 1.80 4.06
C TYR A 55 -1.73 2.15 5.53
N LEU A 56 -0.70 2.65 6.23
CA LEU A 56 -0.79 3.04 7.64
C LEU A 56 -1.76 4.21 7.85
N ILE A 57 -1.73 5.21 6.95
CA ILE A 57 -2.69 6.32 6.94
C ILE A 57 -4.12 5.78 6.73
N LEU A 58 -4.33 4.94 5.71
CA LEU A 58 -5.65 4.35 5.44
C LEU A 58 -6.13 3.45 6.60
N TYR A 59 -5.22 2.72 7.24
CA TYR A 59 -5.52 1.93 8.42
C TYR A 59 -5.99 2.83 9.57
N PHE A 60 -5.28 3.92 9.83
CA PHE A 60 -5.64 4.89 10.86
C PHE A 60 -7.00 5.53 10.60
N LEU A 61 -7.29 5.95 9.37
CA LEU A 61 -8.61 6.48 9.00
C LEU A 61 -9.72 5.44 9.22
N ARG A 62 -9.52 4.19 8.81
CA ARG A 62 -10.46 3.09 9.06
C ARG A 62 -10.67 2.82 10.55
N PHE A 63 -9.65 3.06 11.38
CA PHE A 63 -9.75 2.93 12.83
C PHE A 63 -10.58 4.07 13.43
N VAL A 64 -10.30 5.32 13.06
CA VAL A 64 -11.04 6.51 13.51
C VAL A 64 -12.52 6.41 13.15
N VAL A 65 -12.85 6.07 11.90
CA VAL A 65 -14.24 5.91 11.46
C VAL A 65 -14.96 4.83 12.27
N ARG A 66 -14.32 3.67 12.48
CA ARG A 66 -14.91 2.59 13.29
C ARG A 66 -15.14 3.02 14.74
N TYR A 67 -14.23 3.80 15.30
CA TYR A 67 -14.37 4.34 16.65
C TYR A 67 -15.55 5.32 16.74
N ILE A 68 -15.66 6.28 15.82
CA ILE A 68 -16.77 7.25 15.77
C ILE A 68 -18.11 6.55 15.62
N VAL A 69 -18.24 5.60 14.67
CA VAL A 69 -19.49 4.84 14.46
C VAL A 69 -19.89 4.07 15.72
N LYS A 70 -18.91 3.52 16.46
CA LYS A 70 -19.16 2.80 17.71
C LYS A 70 -19.66 3.73 18.82
N LEU A 71 -19.17 4.97 18.89
CA LEU A 71 -19.67 5.97 19.84
C LEU A 71 -21.10 6.40 19.51
N VAL A 72 -21.40 6.64 18.22
CA VAL A 72 -22.74 7.04 17.77
C VAL A 72 -23.77 5.94 18.01
N ARG A 73 -23.45 4.67 17.76
CA ARG A 73 -24.37 3.53 17.98
C ARG A 73 -24.57 3.14 19.46
N LYS A 74 -23.74 3.64 20.37
CA LYS A 74 -23.85 3.38 21.81
C LYS A 74 -24.66 4.46 22.55
N LYS A 75 -24.92 5.59 21.91
CA LYS A 75 -25.99 6.53 22.29
C LYS A 75 -27.30 6.08 21.68
#